data_AF-F0YLR1-F1
#
_entry.id   AF-F0YLR1-F1
#
_cell.length_a   1.000
_cell.length_b   1.000
_cell.length_c   1.000
_cell.angle_alpha   90.00
_cell.angle_beta   90.00
_cell.angle_gamma   90.00
#
_symmetry.space_group_name_H-M   'P 1'
#
loop_
_entity.id
_entity.type
_entity.pdbx_description
1 polymer ?
#
loop_
_entity_poly.entity_id
_entity_poly.type
_entity_poly.pdbx_seq_one_letter_code
_entity_poly.pdbx_strand_id
1 'polypeptide(L)'
;MALRFAALLLLLGARAQQPFLAQQTQPFLVVATQRTGSKWVMQSLRQQTCDVAAFDEIYLSRGWCLDGPAKKAAGWKSDRTPCHRDLGLELNSLEALFDDAVAPDPRLFATDHARKWAAVYNRTRDTRQNFAYGFKWMVNQGMDELWGPLLATARARRLRVVFLYRRDLLRMLVSIAHNKRQFDAHPKDEAGLASIRSAKIPLPQGRALLSHLDELASHFEAMDFYRGQAAALGVETLKVVYEDVVDDAAHWFHKAWRFLTRGLDRSASTCDAKAPATGNDTMLIHKDAPRAYVSNWPSVRATLSRSPKYAYLVADDVEPTPAPSPAPTPAPSPRPPPPRAGLKASFVLGQQARLGGWR
;
A
#
# COMPACT_ATOMS: atom_id res chain seq x y z
N MET A 1 -20.03 47.52 -58.07
CA MET A 1 -20.58 46.96 -56.82
C MET A 1 -20.32 45.44 -56.65
N ALA A 2 -19.29 44.87 -57.28
CA ALA A 2 -19.05 43.41 -57.30
C ALA A 2 -17.66 42.96 -56.84
N LEU A 3 -16.84 43.85 -56.24
CA LEU A 3 -15.45 43.55 -55.87
C LEU A 3 -15.15 43.59 -54.35
N ARG A 4 -16.15 43.75 -53.48
CA ARG A 4 -15.94 43.80 -52.02
C ARG A 4 -16.37 42.55 -51.24
N PHE A 5 -16.93 41.53 -51.90
CA PHE A 5 -17.38 40.30 -51.23
C PHE A 5 -16.40 39.12 -51.31
N ALA A 6 -15.37 39.18 -52.15
CA ALA A 6 -14.40 38.08 -52.30
C ALA A 6 -13.30 38.07 -51.22
N ALA A 7 -13.08 39.17 -50.50
CA ALA A 7 -12.04 39.26 -49.46
C ALA A 7 -12.52 38.78 -48.08
N LEU A 8 -13.83 38.60 -47.86
CA LEU A 8 -14.38 38.14 -46.58
C LEU A 8 -14.56 36.60 -46.50
N LEU A 9 -14.48 35.91 -47.64
CA LEU A 9 -14.62 34.44 -47.73
C LEU A 9 -13.28 33.69 -47.63
N LEU A 10 -12.15 34.38 -47.66
CA LEU A 10 -10.80 33.79 -47.51
C LEU A 10 -10.26 33.83 -46.07
N LEU A 11 -10.98 34.44 -45.12
CA LEU A 11 -10.61 34.48 -43.70
C LEU A 11 -11.34 33.43 -42.83
N LEU A 12 -12.16 32.56 -43.43
CA LEU A 12 -12.92 31.50 -42.73
C LEU A 12 -12.31 30.10 -42.87
N GLY A 13 -11.15 29.94 -43.52
CA GLY A 13 -10.69 28.64 -44.01
C GLY A 13 -9.45 28.02 -43.38
N ALA A 14 -8.88 28.59 -42.31
CA ALA A 14 -7.69 28.03 -41.67
C ALA A 14 -7.78 28.10 -40.15
N ARG A 15 -8.71 27.33 -39.57
CA ARG A 15 -8.46 26.79 -38.23
C ARG A 15 -7.24 25.88 -38.41
N ALA A 16 -6.05 26.42 -38.18
CA ALA A 16 -4.84 25.61 -38.04
C ALA A 16 -5.22 24.49 -37.08
N GLN A 17 -5.30 23.26 -37.60
CA GLN A 17 -5.33 22.09 -36.76
C GLN A 17 -4.03 22.19 -35.98
N GLN A 18 -4.12 22.71 -34.75
CA GLN A 18 -3.01 22.59 -33.83
C GLN A 18 -2.67 21.11 -33.85
N PRO A 19 -1.42 20.74 -34.17
CA PRO A 19 -1.03 19.35 -34.15
C PRO A 19 -1.46 18.85 -32.78
N PHE A 20 -2.40 17.90 -32.75
CA PHE A 20 -2.81 17.27 -31.51
C PHE A 20 -1.52 16.72 -30.94
N LEU A 21 -0.99 17.39 -29.90
CA LEU A 21 0.18 16.90 -29.19
C LEU A 21 -0.19 15.48 -28.77
N ALA A 22 0.57 14.51 -29.26
CA ALA A 22 0.27 13.11 -29.03
C ALA A 22 0.13 12.90 -27.52
N GLN A 23 -1.06 12.46 -27.11
CA GLN A 23 -1.37 12.19 -25.72
C GLN A 23 -0.32 11.24 -25.16
N GLN A 24 0.39 11.64 -24.11
CA GLN A 24 1.38 10.78 -23.48
C GLN A 24 0.71 9.98 -22.38
N THR A 25 0.88 8.67 -22.40
CA THR A 25 0.36 7.80 -21.34
C THR A 25 1.49 6.96 -20.80
N GLN A 26 1.45 6.67 -19.51
CA GLN A 26 2.51 5.93 -18.83
C GLN A 26 1.92 4.75 -18.08
N PRO A 27 2.02 3.52 -18.62
CA PRO A 27 1.47 2.36 -17.95
C PRO A 27 2.25 2.03 -16.68
N PHE A 28 1.54 1.54 -15.67
CA PHE A 28 2.13 0.97 -14.47
C PHE A 28 1.36 -0.23 -13.93
N LEU A 29 2.03 -1.00 -13.09
CA LEU A 29 1.49 -2.15 -12.39
C LEU A 29 1.89 -2.08 -10.92
N VAL A 30 0.94 -2.32 -10.00
CA VAL A 30 1.24 -2.54 -8.59
C VAL A 30 1.16 -4.03 -8.28
N VAL A 31 2.31 -4.66 -8.10
CA VAL A 31 2.42 -6.07 -7.67
C VAL A 31 2.38 -6.13 -6.15
N ALA A 32 1.52 -6.99 -5.61
CA ALA A 32 1.36 -7.15 -4.18
C ALA A 32 0.90 -8.57 -3.80
N THR A 33 0.68 -8.83 -2.52
CA THR A 33 -0.13 -9.96 -2.03
C THR A 33 -1.32 -9.44 -1.22
N GLN A 34 -2.28 -10.30 -0.87
CA GLN A 34 -3.43 -9.89 -0.06
C GLN A 34 -2.97 -9.30 1.28
N ARG A 35 -3.70 -8.27 1.74
CA ARG A 35 -3.45 -7.59 3.04
C ARG A 35 -2.10 -6.88 3.16
N THR A 36 -1.47 -6.53 2.05
CA THR A 36 -0.29 -5.64 2.00
C THR A 36 -0.61 -4.14 2.13
N GLY A 37 -1.88 -3.76 2.20
CA GLY A 37 -2.30 -2.36 2.11
C GLY A 37 -2.46 -1.84 0.69
N SER A 38 -2.34 -2.70 -0.33
CA SER A 38 -2.46 -2.31 -1.75
C SER A 38 -3.76 -1.57 -2.07
N LYS A 39 -4.90 -1.93 -1.45
CA LYS A 39 -6.15 -1.17 -1.65
C LYS A 39 -6.02 0.29 -1.22
N TRP A 40 -5.42 0.53 -0.05
CA TRP A 40 -5.20 1.89 0.45
C TRP A 40 -4.25 2.67 -0.46
N VAL A 41 -3.16 2.04 -0.90
CA VAL A 41 -2.21 2.65 -1.85
C VAL A 41 -2.90 3.01 -3.17
N MET A 42 -3.69 2.10 -3.75
CA MET A 42 -4.39 2.37 -5.01
C MET A 42 -5.45 3.47 -4.86
N GLN A 43 -6.21 3.48 -3.77
CA GLN A 43 -7.17 4.54 -3.48
C GLN A 43 -6.48 5.90 -3.30
N SER A 44 -5.37 5.92 -2.59
CA SER A 44 -4.56 7.11 -2.35
C SER A 44 -3.99 7.69 -3.65
N LEU A 45 -3.40 6.85 -4.50
CA LEU A 45 -2.93 7.27 -5.83
C LEU A 45 -4.05 7.87 -6.68
N ARG A 46 -5.26 7.27 -6.63
CA ARG A 46 -6.45 7.75 -7.36
C ARG A 46 -6.95 9.11 -6.86
N GLN A 47 -6.90 9.35 -5.55
CA GLN A 47 -7.42 10.56 -4.94
C GLN A 47 -6.45 11.75 -5.00
N GLN A 48 -5.14 11.50 -4.95
CA GLN A 48 -4.14 12.54 -4.74
C GLN A 48 -3.64 13.23 -6.00
N THR A 49 -3.88 12.64 -7.17
CA THR A 49 -3.19 13.08 -8.39
C THR A 49 -4.14 13.03 -9.58
N CYS A 50 -4.25 14.13 -10.33
CA CYS A 50 -4.97 14.10 -11.59
C CYS A 50 -4.16 13.40 -12.70
N ASP A 51 -2.84 13.31 -12.52
CA ASP A 51 -1.92 12.68 -13.47
C ASP A 51 -1.77 11.17 -13.26
N VAL A 52 -2.45 10.55 -12.28
CA VAL A 52 -2.46 9.08 -12.10
C VAL A 52 -3.89 8.54 -12.09
N ALA A 53 -4.10 7.51 -12.89
CA ALA A 53 -5.33 6.73 -12.98
C ALA A 53 -5.08 5.33 -12.42
N ALA A 54 -5.34 5.16 -11.12
CA ALA A 54 -5.10 3.90 -10.41
C ALA A 54 -6.38 3.06 -10.28
N PHE A 55 -6.34 1.84 -10.78
CA PHE A 55 -7.47 0.91 -10.81
C PHE A 55 -7.28 -0.27 -9.85
N ASP A 56 -8.38 -0.88 -9.40
CA ASP A 56 -8.34 -2.03 -8.50
C ASP A 56 -7.89 -3.33 -9.22
N GLU A 57 -8.08 -4.48 -8.59
CA GLU A 57 -7.66 -5.79 -9.10
C GLU A 57 -8.49 -6.18 -10.33
N ILE A 58 -7.85 -6.28 -11.50
CA ILE A 58 -8.51 -6.76 -12.73
C ILE A 58 -8.64 -8.30 -12.78
N TYR A 59 -7.89 -8.98 -11.91
CA TYR A 59 -7.81 -10.44 -11.80
C TYR A 59 -8.44 -11.00 -10.52
N LEU A 60 -9.24 -10.21 -9.80
CA LEU A 60 -9.89 -10.61 -8.54
C LEU A 60 -10.75 -11.89 -8.70
N SER A 61 -11.26 -12.16 -9.90
CA SER A 61 -12.09 -13.33 -10.22
C SER A 61 -11.31 -14.55 -10.72
N ARG A 62 -9.97 -14.55 -10.72
CA ARG A 62 -9.17 -15.71 -11.18
C ARG A 62 -9.25 -16.93 -10.27
N GLY A 63 -9.66 -16.76 -9.01
CA GLY A 63 -9.74 -17.87 -8.06
C GLY A 63 -10.94 -18.79 -8.26
N TRP A 64 -11.99 -18.32 -8.94
CA TRP A 64 -13.26 -19.02 -9.05
C TRP A 64 -13.94 -18.54 -10.32
N CYS A 65 -14.22 -19.44 -11.27
CA CYS A 65 -15.33 -19.17 -12.17
C CYS A 65 -16.49 -18.89 -11.25
N LEU A 66 -16.97 -17.65 -11.22
CA LEU A 66 -18.29 -17.40 -10.68
C LEU A 66 -19.18 -18.28 -11.54
N ASP A 67 -19.66 -19.37 -10.94
CA ASP A 67 -20.79 -20.11 -11.45
C ASP A 67 -21.79 -19.06 -11.93
N GLY A 68 -21.96 -18.97 -13.26
CA GLY A 68 -22.84 -17.98 -13.84
C GLY A 68 -24.21 -18.07 -13.17
N PRO A 69 -25.06 -17.02 -13.24
CA PRO A 69 -26.36 -17.00 -12.57
C PRO A 69 -27.19 -18.30 -12.78
N ALA A 70 -27.01 -18.98 -13.91
CA ALA A 70 -27.60 -20.29 -14.20
C ALA A 70 -27.18 -21.44 -13.25
N LYS A 71 -25.93 -21.51 -12.80
CA LYS A 71 -25.43 -22.56 -11.89
C LYS A 71 -25.78 -22.29 -10.43
N LYS A 72 -25.83 -21.02 -10.03
CA LYS A 72 -26.39 -20.60 -8.73
C LYS A 72 -27.88 -20.96 -8.60
N ALA A 73 -28.65 -20.83 -9.67
CA ALA A 73 -30.06 -21.22 -9.70
C ALA A 73 -30.28 -22.75 -9.59
N ALA A 74 -29.28 -23.55 -9.95
CA ALA A 74 -29.36 -25.02 -9.93
C ALA A 74 -28.93 -25.66 -8.60
N GLY A 75 -28.56 -24.89 -7.58
CA GLY A 75 -28.21 -25.43 -6.25
C GLY A 75 -26.89 -26.23 -6.20
N TRP A 76 -26.01 -26.07 -7.20
CA TRP A 76 -24.72 -26.75 -7.22
C TRP A 76 -23.80 -26.18 -6.14
N LYS A 77 -23.26 -27.06 -5.29
CA LYS A 77 -22.14 -26.72 -4.40
C LYS A 77 -20.93 -26.44 -5.29
N SER A 78 -20.21 -25.36 -5.04
CA SER A 78 -19.07 -24.90 -5.85
C SER A 78 -18.03 -26.01 -6.01
N ASP A 79 -18.11 -26.79 -7.09
CA ASP A 79 -17.02 -27.66 -7.50
C ASP A 79 -15.86 -26.75 -7.89
N ARG A 80 -14.70 -27.00 -7.26
CA ARG A 80 -13.43 -26.31 -7.53
C ARG A 80 -12.86 -26.74 -8.88
N THR A 81 -13.67 -26.74 -9.94
CA THR A 81 -13.19 -27.05 -11.28
C THR A 81 -12.31 -25.90 -11.74
N PRO A 82 -11.03 -26.15 -12.08
CA PRO A 82 -10.18 -25.12 -12.67
C PRO A 82 -10.89 -24.55 -13.89
N CYS A 83 -11.08 -23.22 -13.93
CA CYS A 83 -11.49 -22.58 -15.16
C CYS A 83 -10.44 -22.95 -16.21
N HIS A 84 -10.85 -23.54 -17.34
CA HIS A 84 -9.96 -23.64 -18.50
C HIS A 84 -9.51 -22.22 -18.84
N ARG A 85 -8.23 -21.94 -18.59
CA ARG A 85 -7.61 -20.65 -18.82
C ARG A 85 -7.27 -20.57 -20.30
N ASP A 86 -7.81 -19.58 -20.98
CA ASP A 86 -7.24 -19.17 -22.25
C ASP A 86 -6.15 -18.14 -21.96
N LEU A 87 -4.93 -18.62 -21.71
CA LEU A 87 -3.77 -17.78 -21.43
C LEU A 87 -3.46 -16.85 -22.61
N GLY A 88 -3.81 -17.24 -23.84
CA GLY A 88 -3.67 -16.41 -25.02
C GLY A 88 -4.59 -15.18 -24.95
N LEU A 89 -5.87 -15.37 -24.62
CA LEU A 89 -6.81 -14.25 -24.41
C LEU A 89 -6.37 -13.32 -23.27
N GLU A 90 -5.84 -13.88 -22.17
CA GLU A 90 -5.36 -13.07 -21.04
C GLU A 90 -4.07 -12.29 -21.38
N LEU A 91 -3.16 -12.87 -22.16
CA LEU A 91 -1.97 -12.18 -22.64
C LEU A 91 -2.34 -11.08 -23.64
N ASN A 92 -3.18 -11.38 -24.62
CA ASN A 92 -3.69 -10.39 -25.59
C ASN A 92 -4.40 -9.24 -24.87
N SER A 93 -5.15 -9.56 -23.80
CA SER A 93 -5.73 -8.56 -22.92
C SER A 93 -4.65 -7.67 -22.31
N LEU A 94 -3.64 -8.25 -21.64
CA LEU A 94 -2.53 -7.49 -21.03
C LEU A 94 -1.80 -6.61 -22.04
N GLU A 95 -1.52 -7.13 -23.22
CA GLU A 95 -0.87 -6.37 -24.29
C GLU A 95 -1.73 -5.20 -24.74
N ALA A 96 -3.03 -5.41 -24.94
CA ALA A 96 -3.98 -4.36 -25.27
C ALA A 96 -4.13 -3.33 -24.14
N LEU A 97 -3.96 -3.71 -22.86
CA LEU A 97 -3.97 -2.74 -21.75
C LEU A 97 -2.84 -1.72 -21.89
N PHE A 98 -1.70 -2.12 -22.44
CA PHE A 98 -0.49 -1.30 -22.51
C PHE A 98 -0.20 -0.76 -23.91
N ASP A 99 -1.13 -0.94 -24.85
CA ASP A 99 -1.02 -0.37 -26.19
C ASP A 99 -1.72 0.98 -26.27
N ASP A 100 -0.93 2.06 -26.24
CA ASP A 100 -1.46 3.43 -26.36
C ASP A 100 -2.18 3.66 -27.71
N ALA A 101 -1.88 2.87 -28.74
CA ALA A 101 -2.46 3.00 -30.07
C ALA A 101 -3.91 2.50 -30.16
N VAL A 102 -4.33 1.60 -29.27
CA VAL A 102 -5.63 0.90 -29.39
C VAL A 102 -6.41 1.03 -28.08
N ALA A 103 -7.63 1.53 -28.16
CA ALA A 103 -8.54 1.45 -27.02
C ALA A 103 -8.84 -0.03 -26.73
N PRO A 104 -8.61 -0.53 -25.51
CA PRO A 104 -8.81 -1.93 -25.20
C PRO A 104 -10.28 -2.31 -25.42
N ASP A 105 -10.53 -3.27 -26.30
CA ASP A 105 -11.87 -3.79 -26.58
C ASP A 105 -12.36 -4.60 -25.36
N PRO A 106 -13.44 -4.19 -24.68
CA PRO A 106 -14.00 -4.91 -23.55
C PRO A 106 -14.26 -6.40 -23.85
N ARG A 107 -14.53 -6.78 -25.10
CA ARG A 107 -14.80 -8.16 -25.50
C ARG A 107 -13.58 -9.06 -25.44
N LEU A 108 -12.37 -8.49 -25.45
CA LEU A 108 -11.12 -9.25 -25.34
C LEU A 108 -10.84 -9.70 -23.90
N PHE A 109 -11.53 -9.10 -22.92
CA PHE A 109 -11.31 -9.41 -21.51
C PHE A 109 -12.23 -10.50 -21.02
N ALA A 110 -11.62 -11.57 -20.49
CA ALA A 110 -12.34 -12.69 -19.89
C ALA A 110 -13.13 -12.31 -18.63
N THR A 111 -12.71 -11.27 -17.89
CA THR A 111 -13.30 -10.92 -16.59
C THR A 111 -14.11 -9.63 -16.62
N ASP A 112 -15.19 -9.57 -15.83
CA ASP A 112 -15.96 -8.33 -15.61
C ASP A 112 -15.09 -7.19 -15.06
N HIS A 113 -14.09 -7.52 -14.25
CA HIS A 113 -13.18 -6.54 -13.66
C HIS A 113 -12.31 -5.89 -14.74
N ALA A 114 -11.76 -6.67 -15.65
CA ALA A 114 -10.96 -6.15 -16.75
C ALA A 114 -11.81 -5.39 -17.79
N ARG A 115 -13.07 -5.82 -18.03
CA ARG A 115 -14.04 -5.01 -18.81
C ARG A 115 -14.33 -3.65 -18.17
N LYS A 116 -14.60 -3.63 -16.86
CA LYS A 116 -14.83 -2.38 -16.11
C LYS A 116 -13.59 -1.50 -16.16
N TRP A 117 -12.41 -2.09 -16.03
CA TRP A 117 -11.14 -1.37 -16.18
C TRP A 117 -11.05 -0.71 -17.54
N ALA A 118 -11.28 -1.44 -18.64
CA ALA A 118 -11.16 -0.91 -20.00
C ALA A 118 -12.11 0.27 -20.23
N ALA A 119 -13.34 0.15 -19.73
CA ALA A 119 -14.31 1.25 -19.79
C ALA A 119 -13.85 2.49 -18.99
N VAL A 120 -13.22 2.32 -17.83
CA VAL A 120 -12.73 3.47 -17.04
C VAL A 120 -11.46 4.05 -17.66
N TYR A 121 -10.57 3.22 -18.20
CA TYR A 121 -9.39 3.66 -18.95
C TYR A 121 -9.80 4.51 -20.14
N ASN A 122 -10.71 4.04 -20.99
CA ASN A 122 -11.20 4.78 -22.17
C ASN A 122 -11.77 6.14 -21.76
N ARG A 123 -12.65 6.19 -20.75
CA ARG A 123 -13.16 7.47 -20.24
C ARG A 123 -12.07 8.39 -19.69
N THR A 124 -11.05 7.84 -19.04
CA THR A 124 -9.95 8.63 -18.50
C THR A 124 -9.08 9.20 -19.62
N ARG A 125 -8.79 8.39 -20.64
CA ARG A 125 -8.08 8.79 -21.85
C ARG A 125 -8.82 9.92 -22.57
N ASP A 126 -10.14 9.86 -22.66
CA ASP A 126 -10.93 10.91 -23.32
C ASP A 126 -10.96 12.24 -22.55
N THR A 127 -10.67 12.22 -21.25
CA THR A 127 -10.84 13.38 -20.35
C THR A 127 -9.53 13.93 -19.78
N ARG A 128 -8.42 13.21 -19.91
CA ARG A 128 -7.12 13.60 -19.34
C ARG A 128 -6.04 13.63 -20.41
N GLN A 129 -5.21 14.67 -20.39
CA GLN A 129 -3.96 14.71 -21.14
C GLN A 129 -2.82 14.27 -20.22
N ASN A 130 -1.84 13.55 -20.76
CA ASN A 130 -0.56 13.25 -20.10
C ASN A 130 -0.67 12.62 -18.70
N PHE A 131 -1.05 11.35 -18.61
CA PHE A 131 -1.27 10.68 -17.32
C PHE A 131 -0.67 9.27 -17.26
N ALA A 132 -0.30 8.87 -16.04
CA ALA A 132 0.06 7.49 -15.72
C ALA A 132 -1.20 6.68 -15.43
N TYR A 133 -1.24 5.42 -15.83
CA TYR A 133 -2.41 4.57 -15.65
C TYR A 133 -2.01 3.14 -15.31
N GLY A 134 -2.78 2.47 -14.46
CA GLY A 134 -2.36 1.17 -13.99
C GLY A 134 -3.33 0.52 -13.02
N PHE A 135 -3.08 -0.74 -12.74
CA PHE A 135 -3.90 -1.56 -11.84
C PHE A 135 -3.02 -2.31 -10.85
N LYS A 136 -3.64 -2.97 -9.88
CA LYS A 136 -2.94 -3.88 -8.97
C LYS A 136 -3.14 -5.34 -9.36
N TRP A 137 -2.09 -6.14 -9.20
CA TRP A 137 -2.09 -7.58 -9.46
C TRP A 137 -1.48 -8.30 -8.27
N MET A 138 -2.22 -9.25 -7.71
CA MET A 138 -1.74 -10.07 -6.62
C MET A 138 -0.92 -11.26 -7.13
N VAL A 139 0.17 -11.62 -6.46
CA VAL A 139 1.06 -12.72 -6.86
C VAL A 139 0.35 -14.06 -7.04
N ASN A 140 -0.69 -14.33 -6.25
CA ASN A 140 -1.49 -15.56 -6.33
C ASN A 140 -2.62 -15.52 -7.38
N GLN A 141 -2.66 -14.50 -8.23
CA GLN A 141 -3.63 -14.39 -9.33
C GLN A 141 -3.00 -14.82 -10.66
N GLY A 142 -2.29 -15.95 -10.70
CA GLY A 142 -1.68 -16.50 -11.93
C GLY A 142 -0.56 -15.63 -12.51
N MET A 143 0.20 -14.95 -11.64
CA MET A 143 1.29 -14.08 -12.08
C MET A 143 2.46 -14.88 -12.63
N ASP A 144 2.79 -16.02 -12.03
CA ASP A 144 3.80 -16.98 -12.48
C ASP A 144 3.69 -17.38 -13.96
N GLU A 145 2.46 -17.61 -14.42
CA GLU A 145 2.20 -18.05 -15.81
C GLU A 145 2.34 -16.92 -16.84
N LEU A 146 2.02 -15.69 -16.45
CA LEU A 146 1.90 -14.56 -17.37
C LEU A 146 3.02 -13.53 -17.23
N TRP A 147 3.79 -13.57 -16.16
CA TRP A 147 4.83 -12.60 -15.89
C TRP A 147 5.92 -12.62 -16.95
N GLY A 148 6.44 -13.80 -17.30
CA GLY A 148 7.47 -13.95 -18.34
C GLY A 148 7.05 -13.33 -19.68
N PRO A 149 5.92 -13.74 -20.27
CA PRO A 149 5.39 -13.13 -21.50
C PRO A 149 5.15 -11.62 -21.37
N LEU A 150 4.61 -11.16 -20.24
CA LEU A 150 4.36 -9.73 -20.00
C LEU A 150 5.64 -8.89 -20.06
N LEU A 151 6.78 -9.41 -19.59
CA LEU A 151 8.01 -8.61 -19.48
C LEU A 151 8.52 -8.09 -20.84
N ALA A 152 8.29 -8.82 -21.93
CA ALA A 152 8.63 -8.36 -23.28
C ALA A 152 7.85 -7.08 -23.63
N THR A 153 6.53 -7.12 -23.41
CA THR A 153 5.62 -5.98 -23.60
C THR A 153 5.92 -4.85 -22.62
N ALA A 154 6.23 -5.18 -21.36
CA ALA A 154 6.56 -4.22 -20.32
C ALA A 154 7.74 -3.34 -20.72
N ARG A 155 8.81 -3.92 -21.27
CA ARG A 155 9.96 -3.15 -21.75
C ARG A 155 9.59 -2.27 -22.94
N ALA A 156 8.92 -2.84 -23.95
CA ALA A 156 8.55 -2.11 -25.16
C ALA A 156 7.65 -0.90 -24.86
N ARG A 157 6.75 -1.04 -23.88
CA ARG A 157 5.79 -0.01 -23.46
C ARG A 157 6.24 0.81 -22.26
N ARG A 158 7.50 0.68 -21.85
CA ARG A 158 8.10 1.39 -20.70
C ARG A 158 7.26 1.24 -19.42
N LEU A 159 6.66 0.07 -19.20
CA LEU A 159 5.86 -0.24 -18.01
C LEU A 159 6.69 0.02 -16.75
N ARG A 160 6.05 0.64 -15.76
CA ARG A 160 6.63 0.83 -14.43
C ARG A 160 5.98 -0.10 -13.43
N VAL A 161 6.80 -0.79 -12.63
CA VAL A 161 6.27 -1.78 -11.69
C VAL A 161 6.57 -1.37 -10.26
N VAL A 162 5.52 -1.22 -9.47
CA VAL A 162 5.59 -0.94 -8.04
C VAL A 162 5.37 -2.25 -7.29
N PHE A 163 6.34 -2.72 -6.53
CA PHE A 163 6.23 -3.91 -5.68
C PHE A 163 5.93 -3.49 -4.25
N LEU A 164 4.73 -3.76 -3.75
CA LEU A 164 4.29 -3.40 -2.40
C LEU A 164 4.44 -4.57 -1.42
N TYR A 165 5.41 -4.43 -0.53
CA TYR A 165 5.74 -5.34 0.55
C TYR A 165 5.06 -4.93 1.85
N ARG A 166 4.99 -5.86 2.79
CA ARG A 166 4.59 -5.59 4.16
C ARG A 166 5.48 -6.41 5.10
N ARG A 167 6.16 -5.75 6.03
CA ARG A 167 7.11 -6.39 6.96
C ARG A 167 6.40 -7.16 8.07
N ASP A 168 5.25 -6.65 8.55
CA ASP A 168 4.52 -7.28 9.65
C ASP A 168 3.61 -8.43 9.15
N LEU A 169 4.21 -9.60 8.98
CA LEU A 169 3.53 -10.83 8.56
C LEU A 169 2.46 -11.28 9.57
N LEU A 170 2.66 -11.00 10.86
CA LEU A 170 1.70 -11.35 11.90
C LEU A 170 0.41 -10.53 11.74
N ARG A 171 0.51 -9.21 11.54
CA ARG A 171 -0.66 -8.36 11.24
C ARG A 171 -1.35 -8.74 9.94
N MET A 172 -0.61 -9.20 8.93
CA MET A 172 -1.22 -9.76 7.73
C MET A 172 -2.05 -11.00 8.05
N LEU A 173 -1.49 -11.94 8.80
CA LEU A 173 -2.19 -13.16 9.21
C LEU A 173 -3.43 -12.85 10.05
N VAL A 174 -3.34 -11.88 10.96
CA VAL A 174 -4.50 -11.38 11.72
C VAL A 174 -5.58 -10.84 10.78
N SER A 175 -5.20 -9.99 9.83
CA SER A 175 -6.16 -9.43 8.88
C SER A 175 -6.81 -10.51 8.00
N ILE A 176 -6.06 -11.54 7.61
CA ILE A 176 -6.58 -12.70 6.88
C ILE A 176 -7.56 -13.49 7.75
N ALA A 177 -7.20 -13.80 8.99
CA ALA A 177 -8.05 -14.54 9.92
C ALA A 177 -9.33 -13.78 10.27
N HIS A 178 -9.24 -12.46 10.45
CA HIS A 178 -10.38 -11.59 10.68
C HIS A 178 -11.35 -11.62 9.49
N ASN A 179 -10.83 -11.43 8.27
CA ASN A 179 -11.63 -11.46 7.05
C ASN A 179 -12.33 -12.80 6.80
N LYS A 180 -11.68 -13.92 7.13
CA LYS A 180 -12.29 -15.25 7.03
C LYS A 180 -13.49 -15.42 7.97
N ARG A 181 -13.55 -14.67 9.08
CA ARG A 181 -14.62 -14.76 10.08
C ARG A 181 -15.77 -13.82 9.80
N GLN A 182 -15.47 -12.56 9.51
CA GLN A 182 -16.50 -11.52 9.40
C GLN A 182 -16.92 -11.25 7.95
N PHE A 183 -16.19 -11.76 6.96
CA PHE A 183 -16.34 -11.41 5.54
C PHE A 183 -16.28 -9.91 5.22
N ASP A 184 -15.94 -9.08 6.21
CA ASP A 184 -15.72 -7.66 6.05
C ASP A 184 -14.22 -7.36 5.97
N ALA A 185 -13.77 -7.18 4.73
CA ALA A 185 -12.38 -6.87 4.44
C ALA A 185 -12.05 -5.39 4.65
N HIS A 186 -13.08 -4.53 4.65
CA HIS A 186 -12.96 -3.10 4.40
C HIS A 186 -14.14 -2.37 5.07
N PRO A 187 -14.01 -2.01 6.36
CA PRO A 187 -15.04 -1.26 7.05
C PRO A 187 -15.34 0.03 6.26
N LYS A 188 -16.63 0.36 6.16
CA LYS A 188 -17.11 1.53 5.41
C LYS A 188 -17.19 2.79 6.27
N ASP A 189 -17.20 2.62 7.59
CA ASP A 189 -17.37 3.67 8.58
C ASP A 189 -16.63 3.33 9.89
N GLU A 190 -16.56 4.30 10.81
CA GLU A 190 -15.86 4.15 12.08
C GLU A 190 -16.51 3.10 12.99
N ALA A 191 -17.83 2.89 12.87
CA ALA A 191 -18.54 1.87 13.66
C ALA A 191 -18.12 0.45 13.26
N GLY A 192 -18.04 0.18 11.95
CA GLY A 192 -17.48 -1.07 11.42
C GLY A 192 -16.03 -1.25 11.81
N LEU A 193 -15.23 -0.18 11.77
CA LEU A 193 -13.83 -0.22 12.20
C LEU A 193 -13.69 -0.52 13.70
N ALA A 194 -14.49 0.11 14.55
CA ALA A 194 -14.51 -0.13 15.99
C ALA A 194 -14.93 -1.56 16.32
N SER A 195 -15.95 -2.08 15.63
CA SER A 195 -16.38 -3.49 15.75
C SER A 195 -15.22 -4.45 15.44
N ILE A 196 -14.56 -4.24 14.29
CA ILE A 196 -13.41 -5.05 13.88
C ILE A 196 -12.26 -4.96 14.91
N ARG A 197 -11.95 -3.76 15.41
CA ARG A 197 -10.88 -3.53 16.40
C ARG A 197 -11.16 -4.19 17.74
N SER A 198 -12.42 -4.23 18.17
CA SER A 198 -12.84 -4.84 19.43
C SER A 198 -12.80 -6.37 19.41
N ALA A 199 -12.96 -6.96 18.22
CA ALA A 199 -13.03 -8.40 18.06
C ALA A 199 -11.65 -9.05 18.11
N LYS A 200 -11.30 -9.60 19.28
CA LYS A 200 -10.10 -10.43 19.42
C LYS A 200 -10.25 -11.74 18.63
N ILE A 201 -9.23 -12.08 17.85
CA ILE A 201 -9.21 -13.32 17.08
C ILE A 201 -8.10 -14.26 17.59
N PRO A 202 -8.37 -15.56 17.73
CA PRO A 202 -7.32 -16.52 17.98
C PRO A 202 -6.54 -16.75 16.68
N LEU A 203 -5.24 -16.91 16.82
CA LEU A 203 -4.38 -17.38 15.75
C LEU A 203 -3.93 -18.82 16.02
N PRO A 204 -3.46 -19.55 14.99
CA PRO A 204 -2.72 -20.79 15.19
C PRO A 204 -1.50 -20.56 16.11
N GLN A 205 -0.97 -21.66 16.67
CA GLN A 205 0.24 -21.67 17.48
C GLN A 205 1.15 -22.84 17.07
N GLY A 206 2.39 -22.87 17.55
CA GLY A 206 3.36 -23.90 17.17
C GLY A 206 3.62 -23.97 15.67
N ARG A 207 3.77 -25.18 15.13
CA ARG A 207 4.10 -25.42 13.72
C ARG A 207 3.08 -24.81 12.75
N ALA A 208 1.79 -24.82 13.10
CA ALA A 208 0.75 -24.27 12.24
C ALA A 208 0.90 -22.76 12.04
N LEU A 209 1.25 -22.01 13.10
CA LEU A 209 1.53 -20.57 12.99
C LEU A 209 2.72 -20.30 12.07
N LEU A 210 3.82 -21.02 12.30
CA LEU A 210 5.06 -20.86 11.52
C LEU A 210 4.82 -21.17 10.05
N SER A 211 4.07 -22.24 9.73
CA SER A 211 3.73 -22.61 8.36
C SER A 211 2.95 -21.52 7.64
N HIS A 212 2.00 -20.84 8.31
CA HIS A 212 1.28 -19.72 7.70
C HIS A 212 2.17 -18.50 7.48
N LEU A 213 3.12 -18.24 8.38
CA LEU A 213 4.09 -17.16 8.20
C LEU A 213 5.07 -17.47 7.06
N ASP A 214 5.48 -18.73 6.91
CA ASP A 214 6.31 -19.19 5.79
C ASP A 214 5.56 -19.04 4.46
N GLU A 215 4.27 -19.38 4.41
CA GLU A 215 3.41 -19.15 3.23
C GLU A 215 3.31 -17.66 2.88
N LEU A 216 3.17 -16.78 3.87
CA LEU A 216 3.16 -15.34 3.62
C LEU A 216 4.54 -14.82 3.18
N ALA A 217 5.62 -15.32 3.77
CA ALA A 217 6.99 -14.96 3.41
C ALA A 217 7.32 -15.39 1.96
N SER A 218 6.89 -16.58 1.53
CA SER A 218 7.16 -17.08 0.18
C SER A 218 6.51 -16.23 -0.90
N HIS A 219 5.37 -15.57 -0.62
CA HIS A 219 4.80 -14.58 -1.53
C HIS A 219 5.74 -13.39 -1.75
N PHE A 220 6.46 -12.93 -0.72
CA PHE A 220 7.41 -11.83 -0.85
C PHE A 220 8.72 -12.26 -1.52
N GLU A 221 9.15 -13.51 -1.30
CA GLU A 221 10.26 -14.12 -2.06
C GLU A 221 9.91 -14.19 -3.56
N ALA A 222 8.69 -14.59 -3.90
CA ALA A 222 8.20 -14.57 -5.28
C ALA A 222 8.18 -13.13 -5.85
N MET A 223 7.77 -12.13 -5.07
CA MET A 223 7.85 -10.73 -5.48
C MET A 223 9.29 -10.29 -5.74
N ASP A 224 10.25 -10.65 -4.88
CA ASP A 224 11.67 -10.34 -5.11
C ASP A 224 12.19 -11.04 -6.37
N PHE A 225 11.78 -12.28 -6.65
CA PHE A 225 12.08 -12.99 -7.89
C PHE A 225 11.54 -12.25 -9.13
N TYR A 226 10.25 -11.91 -9.15
CA TYR A 226 9.62 -11.18 -10.26
C TYR A 226 10.25 -9.80 -10.47
N ARG A 227 10.56 -9.09 -9.38
CA ARG A 227 11.26 -7.80 -9.43
C ARG A 227 12.66 -7.94 -10.03
N GLY A 228 13.38 -9.00 -9.67
CA GLY A 228 14.68 -9.34 -10.25
C GLY A 228 14.61 -9.56 -11.75
N GLN A 229 13.62 -10.34 -12.23
CA GLN A 229 13.40 -10.57 -13.66
C GLN A 229 13.07 -9.27 -14.42
N ALA A 230 12.19 -8.42 -13.88
CA ALA A 230 11.88 -7.11 -14.46
C ALA A 230 13.13 -6.23 -14.57
N ALA A 231 13.89 -6.11 -13.47
CA ALA A 231 15.10 -5.30 -13.43
C ALA A 231 16.16 -5.81 -14.44
N ALA A 232 16.34 -7.13 -14.56
CA ALA A 232 17.27 -7.73 -15.51
C ALA A 232 16.94 -7.40 -16.98
N LEU A 233 15.67 -7.15 -17.29
CA LEU A 233 15.22 -6.76 -18.63
C LEU A 233 15.16 -5.23 -18.83
N GLY A 234 15.55 -4.44 -17.82
CA GLY A 234 15.53 -2.98 -17.86
C GLY A 234 14.15 -2.37 -17.62
N VAL A 235 13.18 -3.16 -17.11
CA VAL A 235 11.88 -2.64 -16.67
C VAL A 235 12.08 -1.89 -15.36
N GLU A 236 11.59 -0.66 -15.29
CA GLU A 236 11.77 0.17 -14.10
C GLU A 236 10.91 -0.33 -12.95
N THR A 237 11.51 -0.53 -11.78
CA THR A 237 10.81 -1.04 -10.59
C THR A 237 10.97 -0.11 -9.38
N LEU A 238 9.95 -0.09 -8.53
CA LEU A 238 9.95 0.61 -7.24
C LEU A 238 9.51 -0.35 -6.14
N LYS A 239 10.38 -0.60 -5.16
CA LYS A 239 10.03 -1.35 -3.95
C LYS A 239 9.42 -0.41 -2.92
N VAL A 240 8.22 -0.77 -2.44
CA VAL A 240 7.45 -0.06 -1.42
C VAL A 240 7.28 -0.97 -0.23
N VAL A 241 7.44 -0.47 0.99
CA VAL A 241 7.13 -1.21 2.20
C VAL A 241 5.99 -0.49 2.91
N TYR A 242 4.91 -1.20 3.18
CA TYR A 242 3.69 -0.65 3.74
C TYR A 242 3.92 0.15 5.02
N GLU A 243 4.74 -0.37 5.93
CA GLU A 243 5.10 0.30 7.18
C GLU A 243 5.75 1.67 6.91
N ASP A 244 6.65 1.77 5.93
CA ASP A 244 7.28 3.04 5.56
C ASP A 244 6.25 4.04 4.98
N VAL A 245 5.23 3.54 4.29
CA VAL A 245 4.12 4.38 3.77
C VAL A 245 3.23 4.86 4.92
N VAL A 246 3.01 4.04 5.95
CA VAL A 246 2.24 4.44 7.13
C VAL A 246 3.00 5.48 7.95
N ASP A 247 4.32 5.33 8.07
CA ASP A 247 5.17 6.22 8.87
C ASP A 247 5.32 7.61 8.22
N ASP A 248 5.52 7.68 6.90
CA ASP A 248 5.62 8.95 6.15
C ASP A 248 4.89 8.87 4.81
N ALA A 249 3.57 8.93 4.88
CA ALA A 249 2.72 8.80 3.71
C ALA A 249 2.99 9.92 2.69
N ALA A 250 3.18 11.16 3.14
CA ALA A 250 3.41 12.30 2.24
C ALA A 250 4.68 12.09 1.39
N HIS A 251 5.80 11.71 2.03
CA HIS A 251 7.03 11.40 1.32
C HIS A 251 6.83 10.25 0.33
N TRP A 252 6.20 9.16 0.79
CA TRP A 252 6.08 7.95 -0.01
C TRP A 252 5.20 8.14 -1.24
N PHE A 253 4.04 8.78 -1.10
CA PHE A 253 3.16 9.04 -2.23
C PHE A 253 3.75 10.06 -3.20
N HIS A 254 4.51 11.06 -2.72
CA HIS A 254 5.28 11.94 -3.60
C HIS A 254 6.33 11.15 -4.40
N LYS A 255 7.08 10.24 -3.75
CA LYS A 255 8.07 9.37 -4.40
C LYS A 255 7.42 8.46 -5.45
N ALA A 256 6.33 7.79 -5.09
CA ALA A 256 5.59 6.91 -5.99
C ALA A 256 5.04 7.70 -7.20
N TRP A 257 4.43 8.86 -6.96
CA TRP A 257 3.95 9.72 -8.04
C TRP A 257 5.07 10.14 -8.98
N ARG A 258 6.21 10.65 -8.47
CA ARG A 258 7.37 11.01 -9.31
C ARG A 258 7.86 9.84 -10.14
N PHE A 259 7.90 8.64 -9.57
CA PHE A 259 8.26 7.43 -10.28
C PHE A 259 7.25 7.12 -11.39
N LEU A 260 5.96 7.15 -11.09
CA LEU A 260 4.89 6.83 -12.03
C LEU A 260 4.75 7.85 -13.17
N THR A 261 4.96 9.14 -12.91
CA THR A 261 4.74 10.20 -13.91
C THR A 261 6.00 10.68 -14.63
N ARG A 262 7.16 10.09 -14.35
CA ARG A 262 8.42 10.49 -15.01
C ARG A 262 8.31 10.36 -16.53
N GLY A 263 8.81 11.35 -17.26
CA GLY A 263 8.78 11.36 -18.73
C GLY A 263 7.44 11.78 -19.34
N LEU A 264 6.41 12.05 -18.53
CA LEU A 264 5.22 12.76 -19.00
C LEU A 264 5.54 14.26 -19.07
N ASP A 265 5.07 14.93 -20.13
CA ASP A 265 5.03 16.39 -20.17
C ASP A 265 3.92 16.90 -19.25
N ARG A 266 4.37 17.55 -18.17
CA ARG A 266 3.51 18.06 -17.09
C ARG A 266 3.51 19.58 -17.04
N SER A 267 4.04 20.25 -18.07
CA SER A 267 4.06 21.72 -18.16
C SER A 267 2.66 22.34 -18.11
N ALA A 268 1.66 21.62 -18.64
CA ALA A 268 0.25 22.00 -18.59
C ALA A 268 -0.51 21.44 -17.37
N SER A 269 0.11 20.56 -16.57
CA SER A 269 -0.55 19.99 -15.39
C SER A 269 -0.51 21.00 -14.26
N THR A 270 -1.67 21.42 -13.79
CA THR A 270 -1.83 22.22 -12.57
C THR A 270 -1.87 21.36 -11.30
N CYS A 271 -1.56 20.06 -11.43
CA CYS A 271 -1.67 19.10 -10.34
C CYS A 271 -0.36 18.96 -9.59
N ASP A 272 -0.33 19.57 -8.41
CA ASP A 272 0.61 19.21 -7.38
C ASP A 272 0.18 17.91 -6.72
N ALA A 273 1.14 17.01 -6.48
CA ALA A 273 0.90 15.82 -5.67
C ALA A 273 0.44 16.28 -4.29
N LYS A 274 -0.84 16.09 -3.98
CA LYS A 274 -1.36 16.37 -2.65
C LYS A 274 -0.90 15.26 -1.72
N ALA A 275 -0.47 15.62 -0.53
CA ALA A 275 -0.30 14.63 0.52
C ALA A 275 -1.61 13.84 0.67
N PRO A 276 -1.54 12.54 0.98
CA PRO A 276 -2.72 11.78 1.35
C PRO A 276 -3.49 12.54 2.42
N ALA A 277 -4.81 12.53 2.32
CA ALA A 277 -5.60 12.84 3.49
C ALA A 277 -5.18 11.84 4.58
N THR A 278 -4.41 12.31 5.56
CA THR A 278 -3.98 11.52 6.73
C THR A 278 -5.12 11.32 7.73
N GLY A 279 -6.35 11.71 7.38
CA GLY A 279 -7.56 11.53 8.16
C GLY A 279 -8.14 10.12 8.12
N ASN A 280 -9.33 9.98 8.73
CA ASN A 280 -10.11 8.74 8.94
C ASN A 280 -10.30 7.84 7.69
N ASP A 281 -10.00 8.32 6.49
CA ASP A 281 -10.05 7.56 5.24
C ASP A 281 -9.01 6.44 5.16
N THR A 282 -7.98 6.48 6.01
CA THR A 282 -6.98 5.42 6.15
C THR A 282 -7.34 4.55 7.36
N MET A 283 -8.38 3.75 7.21
CA MET A 283 -8.84 2.82 8.25
C MET A 283 -7.83 1.68 8.46
N LEU A 284 -6.72 2.00 9.15
CA LEU A 284 -5.78 1.01 9.64
C LEU A 284 -6.52 0.18 10.69
N ILE A 285 -6.81 -1.06 10.32
CA ILE A 285 -7.60 -1.98 11.13
C ILE A 285 -6.86 -2.30 12.44
N HIS A 286 -5.56 -2.57 12.35
CA HIS A 286 -4.72 -2.97 13.48
C HIS A 286 -3.63 -1.92 13.71
N LYS A 287 -3.90 -0.91 14.55
CA LYS A 287 -2.92 0.13 14.94
C LYS A 287 -2.15 -0.26 16.20
N ASP A 288 -2.82 -0.90 17.17
CA ASP A 288 -2.23 -1.25 18.46
C ASP A 288 -1.27 -2.45 18.40
N ALA A 289 -0.64 -2.82 19.51
CA ALA A 289 0.16 -4.04 19.59
C ALA A 289 -0.71 -5.31 19.38
N PRO A 290 -0.16 -6.41 18.82
CA PRO A 290 -0.92 -7.66 18.60
C PRO A 290 -1.69 -8.19 19.80
N ARG A 291 -1.19 -8.00 21.02
CA ARG A 291 -1.89 -8.37 22.28
C ARG A 291 -3.30 -7.76 22.43
N ALA A 292 -3.55 -6.62 21.78
CA ALA A 292 -4.84 -5.94 21.83
C ALA A 292 -5.93 -6.70 21.06
N TYR A 293 -5.58 -7.39 19.97
CA TYR A 293 -6.55 -8.01 19.05
C TYR A 293 -6.30 -9.51 18.77
N VAL A 294 -5.29 -10.13 19.37
CA VAL A 294 -5.07 -11.58 19.34
C VAL A 294 -5.52 -12.21 20.67
N SER A 295 -6.56 -13.05 20.65
CA SER A 295 -7.18 -13.56 21.89
C SER A 295 -6.30 -14.56 22.65
N ASN A 296 -5.50 -15.36 21.95
CA ASN A 296 -4.55 -16.32 22.53
C ASN A 296 -3.09 -15.82 22.48
N TRP A 297 -2.90 -14.51 22.69
CA TRP A 297 -1.61 -13.85 22.53
C TRP A 297 -0.43 -14.52 23.27
N PRO A 298 -0.55 -14.96 24.55
CA PRO A 298 0.58 -15.59 25.24
C PRO A 298 1.17 -16.79 24.48
N SER A 299 0.33 -17.65 23.91
CA SER A 299 0.77 -18.83 23.16
C SER A 299 1.37 -18.48 21.80
N VAL A 300 0.81 -17.46 21.13
CA VAL A 300 1.35 -16.92 19.87
C VAL A 300 2.73 -16.31 20.10
N ARG A 301 2.87 -15.43 21.10
CA ARG A 301 4.13 -14.82 21.50
C ARG A 301 5.18 -15.88 21.88
N ALA A 302 4.80 -16.90 22.67
CA ALA A 302 5.71 -17.98 23.03
C ALA A 302 6.19 -18.78 21.80
N THR A 303 5.33 -18.99 20.80
CA THR A 303 5.72 -19.63 19.54
C THR A 303 6.71 -18.77 18.76
N LEU A 304 6.41 -17.48 18.57
CA LEU A 304 7.22 -16.56 17.77
C LEU A 304 8.58 -16.28 18.42
N SER A 305 8.62 -16.10 19.74
CA SER A 305 9.87 -15.85 20.49
C SER A 305 10.86 -17.00 20.39
N ARG A 306 10.38 -18.24 20.18
CA ARG A 306 11.22 -19.43 19.99
C ARG A 306 11.64 -19.66 18.55
N SER A 307 11.14 -18.88 17.60
CA SER A 307 11.49 -18.97 16.18
C SER A 307 12.54 -17.92 15.83
N PRO A 308 13.79 -18.29 15.49
CA PRO A 308 14.80 -17.31 15.08
C PRO A 308 14.36 -16.47 13.87
N LYS A 309 13.60 -17.07 12.94
CA LYS A 309 13.09 -16.40 11.74
C LYS A 309 12.03 -15.33 12.04
N TYR A 310 11.20 -15.52 13.07
CA TYR A 310 10.01 -14.70 13.33
C TYR A 310 9.98 -14.00 14.69
N ALA A 311 11.04 -14.12 15.50
CA ALA A 311 11.12 -13.45 16.80
C ALA A 311 10.98 -11.92 16.70
N TYR A 312 11.39 -11.31 15.58
CA TYR A 312 11.24 -9.88 15.34
C TYR A 312 9.77 -9.40 15.34
N LEU A 313 8.80 -10.26 15.03
CA LEU A 313 7.37 -9.92 15.00
C LEU A 313 6.78 -9.65 16.41
N VAL A 314 7.54 -9.94 17.46
CA VAL A 314 7.14 -9.68 18.86
C VAL A 314 8.15 -8.82 19.61
N ALA A 315 9.13 -8.24 18.91
CA ALA A 315 10.21 -7.46 19.52
C ALA A 315 9.68 -6.19 20.23
N ASP A 316 8.66 -5.54 19.66
CA ASP A 316 8.06 -4.32 20.23
C ASP A 316 7.06 -4.61 21.36
N ASP A 317 6.76 -5.89 21.63
CA ASP A 317 5.89 -6.32 22.73
C ASP A 317 6.68 -6.59 24.02
N VAL A 318 7.75 -5.83 24.26
CA VAL A 318 8.36 -5.77 25.59
C VAL A 318 7.30 -5.16 26.50
N GLU A 319 6.83 -5.92 27.51
CA GLU A 319 6.05 -5.30 28.56
C GLU A 319 6.87 -4.14 29.10
N PRO A 320 6.29 -2.92 29.22
CA PRO A 320 7.01 -1.83 29.87
C PRO A 320 7.48 -2.40 31.21
N THR A 321 8.80 -2.45 31.40
CA THR A 321 9.36 -2.94 32.65
C THR A 321 8.63 -2.19 33.75
N PRO A 322 7.97 -2.89 34.70
CA PRO A 322 7.19 -2.22 35.73
C PRO A 322 8.10 -1.17 36.33
N ALA A 323 7.64 0.09 36.31
CA ALA A 323 8.42 1.19 36.87
C ALA A 323 8.89 0.74 38.26
N PRO A 324 10.18 0.89 38.59
CA PRO A 324 10.69 0.43 39.87
C PRO A 324 9.75 0.97 40.95
N SER A 325 9.23 0.06 41.78
CA SER A 325 8.32 0.44 42.86
C SER A 325 8.97 1.62 43.58
N PRO A 326 8.27 2.76 43.77
CA PRO A 326 8.87 3.95 44.33
C PRO A 326 9.62 3.53 45.59
N ALA A 327 10.92 3.83 45.64
CA ALA A 327 11.74 3.50 46.80
C ALA A 327 10.98 3.98 48.04
N PRO A 328 10.86 3.16 49.09
CA PRO A 328 10.13 3.54 50.29
C PRO A 328 10.63 4.91 50.71
N THR A 329 9.71 5.87 50.82
CA THR A 329 10.06 7.22 51.25
C THR A 329 10.89 7.09 52.52
N PRO A 330 12.15 7.59 52.55
CA PRO A 330 12.98 7.45 53.72
C PRO A 330 12.21 8.01 54.91
N ALA A 331 12.14 7.23 55.98
CA ALA A 331 11.47 7.65 57.20
C ALA A 331 11.99 9.05 57.58
N PRO A 332 11.11 9.98 57.99
CA PRO A 332 11.52 11.32 58.35
C PRO A 332 12.65 11.22 59.36
N SER A 333 13.80 11.81 59.04
CA SER A 333 14.93 11.87 59.97
C SER A 333 14.43 12.49 61.28
N PRO A 334 14.79 11.93 62.44
CA PRO A 334 14.38 12.46 63.73
C PRO A 334 14.74 13.95 63.78
N ARG A 335 13.75 14.77 64.14
CA ARG A 335 13.88 16.22 64.23
C ARG A 335 15.09 16.51 65.13
N PRO A 336 16.10 17.27 64.68
CA PRO A 336 17.21 17.64 65.55
C PRO A 336 16.66 18.38 66.77
N PRO A 337 17.22 18.10 67.97
CA PRO A 337 16.80 18.80 69.18
C PRO A 337 17.01 20.32 69.01
N PRO A 338 16.14 21.14 69.62
CA PRO A 338 16.24 22.58 69.51
C PRO A 338 17.62 23.07 69.96
N PRO A 339 18.22 24.06 69.26
CA PRO A 339 19.52 24.58 69.61
C PRO A 339 19.48 25.17 71.02
N ARG A 340 20.39 24.72 71.89
CA ARG A 340 20.63 25.35 73.18
C ARG A 340 21.13 26.78 72.93
N ALA A 341 20.44 27.75 73.52
CA ALA A 341 20.84 29.14 73.51
C ALA A 341 22.15 29.33 74.30
N GLY A 342 23.10 30.05 73.71
CA GLY A 342 24.40 30.41 74.27
C GLY A 342 25.53 29.70 73.53
N LEU A 343 26.50 30.36 72.90
CA LEU A 343 27.20 31.58 73.28
C LEU A 343 27.53 32.40 72.02
N LYS A 344 27.50 33.72 72.15
CA LYS A 344 28.12 34.64 71.18
C LYS A 344 29.64 34.48 71.22
N ALA A 345 30.24 34.08 70.11
CA ALA A 345 31.66 34.28 69.83
C ALA A 345 31.78 35.03 68.50
N SER A 346 32.16 36.29 68.60
CA SER A 346 32.70 37.10 67.51
C SER A 346 34.05 36.54 67.08
N PHE A 347 34.40 36.68 65.80
CA PHE A 347 35.72 36.62 65.12
C PHE A 347 35.52 35.93 63.75
N VAL A 348 36.11 36.29 62.62
CA VAL A 348 36.91 37.43 62.14
C VAL A 348 36.82 37.35 60.60
N LEU A 349 36.83 38.51 59.95
CA LEU A 349 36.92 38.64 58.49
C LEU A 349 38.20 37.97 57.95
N GLY A 350 38.07 37.08 56.97
CA GLY A 350 39.16 36.51 56.19
C GLY A 350 38.80 36.47 54.71
N GLN A 351 39.57 37.19 53.91
CA GLN A 351 39.43 37.40 52.46
C GLN A 351 39.77 36.16 51.61
N GLN A 352 39.47 36.27 50.30
CA GLN A 352 40.16 35.66 49.14
C GLN A 352 39.88 34.16 48.87
N ALA A 353 39.84 33.63 47.64
CA ALA A 353 39.90 34.16 46.28
C ALA A 353 39.50 33.05 45.27
N ARG A 354 39.02 33.47 44.10
CA ARG A 354 39.40 33.04 42.73
C ARG A 354 39.51 31.54 42.31
N LEU A 355 38.79 31.28 41.21
CA LEU A 355 39.21 30.69 39.91
C LEU A 355 39.42 29.17 39.72
N GLY A 356 38.97 28.72 38.53
CA GLY A 356 39.39 27.50 37.81
C GLY A 356 38.25 26.48 37.69
N GLY A 357 37.62 26.16 36.55
CA GLY A 357 38.09 26.20 35.17
C GLY A 357 38.75 24.87 34.80
N TRP A 358 37.99 23.88 34.33
CA TRP A 358 38.50 22.68 33.65
C TRP A 358 37.62 22.37 32.44
N ARG A 359 38.31 22.02 31.35
CA ARG A 359 37.82 21.68 30.02
C ARG A 359 37.14 20.32 29.97
#